data_AF-A0A250XVK2-F1
#
_entry.id   AF-A0A250XVK2-F1
#
_cell.length_a   1.000
_cell.length_b   1.000
_cell.length_c   1.000
_cell.angle_alpha   90.00
_cell.angle_beta   90.00
_cell.angle_gamma   90.00
#
_symmetry.space_group_name_H-M   'P 1'
#
loop_
_entity.id
_entity.type
_entity.pdbx_description
1 polymer ?
#
loop_
_entity_poly.entity_id
_entity_poly.type
_entity_poly.pdbx_seq_one_letter_code
_entity_poly.pdbx_strand_id
1 'polypeptide(L)'
;MHLIEEHSIVDPTYIEDFLLTYRTFLESPLDVGIKLLEWFKIDSLRDKVTRIVLLWVNNHFNDFEGDPAMTRFLEEFEKNLEDTKMNGHLRLLNIACAAKAKWRQVVLQKASRESPLHFSLNGGSDKGFGIFVEGVEPGSKAADAGLKRGDQVSK
;
A
#
# COMPACT_ATOMS: atom_id res chain seq x y z
N MET A 1 -20.28 2.52 9.11
CA MET A 1 -18.93 2.09 9.55
C MET A 1 -18.42 3.12 10.54
N HIS A 2 -18.30 2.76 11.82
CA HIS A 2 -18.08 3.72 12.92
C HIS A 2 -16.60 3.85 13.35
N LEU A 3 -15.65 3.64 12.44
CA LEU A 3 -14.21 3.63 12.73
C LEU A 3 -13.67 4.96 13.30
N ILE A 4 -14.34 6.07 12.96
CA ILE A 4 -13.89 7.42 13.32
C ILE A 4 -14.69 8.03 14.47
N GLU A 5 -15.81 7.44 14.86
CA GLU A 5 -16.61 7.92 15.98
C GLU A 5 -15.90 7.69 17.33
N GLU A 6 -16.34 8.43 18.35
CA GLU A 6 -15.78 8.39 19.72
C GLU A 6 -16.02 7.05 20.44
N HIS A 7 -16.64 6.07 19.79
CA HIS A 7 -16.78 4.71 20.30
C HIS A 7 -15.43 4.05 20.66
N SER A 8 -14.31 4.51 20.10
CA SER A 8 -12.97 4.05 20.54
C SER A 8 -12.65 4.39 22.00
N ILE A 9 -13.39 5.30 22.64
CA ILE A 9 -13.28 5.61 24.08
C ILE A 9 -14.03 4.55 24.91
N VAL A 10 -15.09 3.98 24.36
CA VAL A 10 -15.93 2.97 25.02
C VAL A 10 -15.33 1.57 24.88
N ASP A 11 -14.78 1.27 23.70
CA ASP A 11 -14.06 0.03 23.42
C ASP A 11 -12.70 0.34 22.75
N PRO A 12 -11.58 0.18 23.49
CA PRO A 12 -10.26 0.47 22.96
C PRO A 12 -9.79 -0.53 21.90
N THR A 13 -10.37 -1.74 21.81
CA THR A 13 -9.97 -2.77 20.83
C THR A 13 -10.85 -2.78 19.58
N TYR A 14 -11.95 -2.01 19.55
CA TYR A 14 -12.90 -1.98 18.45
C TYR A 14 -12.27 -1.87 17.05
N ILE A 15 -11.24 -1.03 16.89
CA ILE A 15 -10.56 -0.86 15.59
C ILE A 15 -9.84 -2.14 15.18
N GLU A 16 -9.13 -2.78 16.11
CA GLU A 16 -8.42 -4.03 15.86
C GLU A 16 -9.41 -5.15 15.54
N ASP A 17 -10.47 -5.28 16.35
CA ASP A 17 -11.51 -6.27 16.15
C ASP A 17 -12.24 -6.07 14.81
N PHE A 18 -12.55 -4.81 14.46
CA PHE A 18 -13.13 -4.50 13.16
C PHE A 18 -12.20 -4.88 12.01
N LEU A 19 -10.93 -4.47 12.05
CA LEU A 19 -9.97 -4.78 10.99
C LEU A 19 -9.71 -6.30 10.87
N LEU A 20 -9.85 -7.04 11.97
CA LEU A 20 -9.76 -8.49 11.96
C LEU A 20 -11.00 -9.16 11.35
N THR A 21 -12.19 -8.58 11.56
CA THR A 21 -13.48 -9.26 11.31
C THR A 21 -14.32 -8.67 10.18
N TYR A 22 -13.96 -7.53 9.60
CA TYR A 22 -14.78 -6.85 8.58
C TYR A 22 -15.17 -7.77 7.41
N ARG A 23 -14.30 -8.73 7.04
CA ARG A 23 -14.54 -9.71 5.97
C ARG A 23 -15.76 -10.62 6.19
N THR A 24 -16.30 -10.66 7.41
CA THR A 24 -17.56 -11.36 7.70
C THR A 24 -18.80 -10.55 7.30
N PHE A 25 -18.64 -9.25 7.11
CA PHE A 25 -19.72 -8.30 6.83
C PHE A 25 -19.55 -7.55 5.50
N LEU A 26 -18.34 -7.46 4.98
CA LEU A 26 -17.99 -6.76 3.75
C LEU A 26 -17.35 -7.74 2.77
N GLU A 27 -17.70 -7.61 1.50
CA GLU A 27 -17.15 -8.43 0.42
C GLU A 27 -15.74 -7.99 0.01
N SER A 28 -15.41 -6.70 0.15
CA SER A 28 -14.14 -6.13 -0.27
C SER A 28 -13.48 -5.28 0.82
N PRO A 29 -12.17 -5.44 1.08
CA PRO A 29 -11.41 -4.52 1.92
C PRO A 29 -11.42 -3.09 1.37
N LEU A 30 -11.57 -2.93 0.05
CA LEU A 30 -11.56 -1.62 -0.58
C LEU A 30 -12.69 -0.72 -0.06
N ASP A 31 -13.82 -1.28 0.36
CA ASP A 31 -14.93 -0.50 0.94
C ASP A 31 -14.49 0.23 2.22
N VAL A 32 -13.64 -0.41 3.03
CA VAL A 32 -13.00 0.21 4.21
C VAL A 32 -11.99 1.27 3.75
N GLY A 33 -11.16 0.95 2.76
CA GLY A 33 -10.16 1.86 2.20
C GLY A 33 -10.77 3.16 1.65
N ILE A 34 -11.85 3.07 0.88
CA ILE A 34 -12.58 4.22 0.33
C ILE A 34 -13.08 5.12 1.46
N LYS A 35 -13.67 4.54 2.51
CA LYS A 35 -14.14 5.32 3.67
C LYS A 35 -12.99 6.00 4.40
N LEU A 36 -11.85 5.33 4.56
CA LEU A 36 -10.65 5.93 5.16
C LEU A 36 -10.12 7.11 4.31
N LEU A 37 -10.09 6.99 2.98
CA LEU A 37 -9.71 8.10 2.08
C LEU A 37 -10.69 9.27 2.16
N GLU A 38 -12.00 9.00 2.21
CA GLU A 38 -13.03 10.02 2.40
C GLU A 38 -12.83 10.79 3.72
N TRP A 39 -12.60 10.07 4.83
CA TRP A 39 -12.36 10.70 6.13
C TRP A 39 -11.02 11.44 6.20
N PHE A 40 -10.00 11.00 5.46
CA PHE A 40 -8.71 11.70 5.40
C PHE A 40 -8.82 13.12 4.82
N LYS A 41 -9.86 13.39 4.02
CA LYS A 41 -10.14 14.74 3.50
C LYS A 41 -10.53 15.73 4.60
N ILE A 42 -10.95 15.24 5.77
CA ILE A 42 -11.34 16.07 6.91
C ILE A 42 -10.11 16.26 7.81
N ASP A 43 -9.60 17.49 7.89
CA ASP A 43 -8.34 17.84 8.58
C ASP A 43 -8.26 17.27 10.02
N SER A 44 -9.34 17.35 10.79
CA SER A 44 -9.39 16.88 12.18
C SER A 44 -9.32 15.36 12.33
N LEU A 45 -9.55 14.60 11.25
CA LEU A 45 -9.60 13.13 11.27
C LEU A 45 -8.32 12.49 10.74
N ARG A 46 -7.44 13.25 10.06
CA ARG A 46 -6.25 12.74 9.37
C ARG A 46 -5.36 11.88 10.27
N ASP A 47 -5.04 12.35 11.46
CA ASP A 47 -4.18 11.63 12.39
C ASP A 47 -4.79 10.29 12.81
N LYS A 48 -6.10 10.27 13.12
CA LYS A 48 -6.82 9.05 13.49
C LYS A 48 -6.88 8.06 12.31
N VAL A 49 -7.25 8.54 11.12
CA VAL A 49 -7.25 7.73 9.89
C VAL A 49 -5.88 7.13 9.63
N THR A 50 -4.82 7.93 9.76
CA THR A 50 -3.45 7.48 9.51
C THR A 50 -3.01 6.38 10.47
N ARG A 51 -3.36 6.52 11.76
CA ARG A 51 -3.11 5.47 12.75
C ARG A 51 -3.87 4.18 12.43
N ILE A 52 -5.11 4.27 11.95
CA ILE A 52 -5.89 3.10 11.52
C ILE A 52 -5.24 2.41 10.32
N VAL A 53 -4.84 3.16 9.28
CA VAL A 53 -4.18 2.59 8.10
C VAL A 53 -2.84 1.94 8.48
N LEU A 54 -2.02 2.59 9.30
CA LEU A 54 -0.76 2.03 9.78
C LEU A 54 -0.99 0.75 10.60
N LEU A 55 -2.00 0.72 11.46
CA LEU A 55 -2.38 -0.47 12.21
C LEU A 55 -2.78 -1.61 11.28
N TRP A 56 -3.59 -1.30 10.26
CA TRP A 56 -4.05 -2.28 9.27
C TRP A 56 -2.90 -2.87 8.47
N VAL A 57 -2.01 -2.03 7.92
CA VAL A 57 -0.82 -2.46 7.18
C VAL A 57 0.11 -3.31 8.05
N ASN A 58 0.30 -2.93 9.32
CA ASN A 58 1.19 -3.66 10.23
C ASN A 58 0.64 -5.03 10.60
N ASN A 59 -0.66 -5.16 10.85
CA ASN A 59 -1.23 -6.36 11.44
C ASN A 59 -1.89 -7.29 10.40
N HIS A 60 -2.37 -6.76 9.29
CA HIS A 60 -3.10 -7.53 8.26
C HIS A 60 -2.64 -7.20 6.85
N PHE A 61 -1.33 -7.18 6.60
CA PHE A 61 -0.76 -6.92 5.26
C PHE A 61 -1.28 -7.87 4.16
N ASN A 62 -1.76 -9.06 4.53
CA ASN A 62 -2.37 -10.01 3.61
C ASN A 62 -3.62 -9.46 2.91
N ASP A 63 -4.30 -8.47 3.49
CA ASP A 63 -5.43 -7.79 2.85
C ASP A 63 -4.97 -6.88 1.69
N PHE A 64 -3.67 -6.53 1.64
CA PHE A 64 -3.07 -5.69 0.61
C PHE A 64 -2.23 -6.51 -0.39
N GLU A 65 -1.53 -7.54 0.09
CA GLU A 65 -0.62 -8.33 -0.72
C GLU A 65 -1.38 -9.13 -1.80
N GLY A 66 -1.12 -8.78 -3.06
CA GLY A 66 -1.71 -9.51 -4.19
C GLY A 66 -3.07 -8.96 -4.65
N ASP A 67 -3.60 -7.95 -3.96
CA ASP A 67 -4.79 -7.22 -4.37
C ASP A 67 -4.39 -5.90 -5.07
N PRO A 68 -4.62 -5.75 -6.39
CA PRO A 68 -4.30 -4.53 -7.12
C PRO A 68 -5.07 -3.30 -6.65
N ALA A 69 -6.30 -3.46 -6.17
CA ALA A 69 -7.13 -2.35 -5.70
C ALA A 69 -6.61 -1.84 -4.35
N MET A 70 -6.24 -2.74 -3.44
CA MET A 70 -5.64 -2.35 -2.16
C MET A 70 -4.22 -1.79 -2.32
N THR A 71 -3.47 -2.24 -3.33
CA THR A 71 -2.20 -1.59 -3.72
C THR A 71 -2.43 -0.14 -4.13
N ARG A 72 -3.41 0.13 -5.02
CA ARG A 72 -3.75 1.51 -5.44
C ARG A 72 -4.24 2.37 -4.28
N PHE A 73 -5.00 1.80 -3.34
CA PHE A 73 -5.38 2.50 -2.11
C PHE A 73 -4.16 2.98 -1.34
N LEU A 74 -3.12 2.14 -1.17
CA LEU A 74 -1.88 2.55 -0.49
C LEU A 74 -1.13 3.64 -1.26
N GLU A 75 -1.10 3.59 -2.59
CA GLU A 75 -0.47 4.62 -3.43
C GLU A 75 -1.22 5.96 -3.32
N GLU A 76 -2.55 5.94 -3.32
CA GLU A 76 -3.37 7.14 -3.12
C GLU A 76 -3.20 7.69 -1.69
N PHE A 77 -3.14 6.82 -0.70
CA PHE A 77 -2.91 7.21 0.69
C PHE A 77 -1.51 7.79 0.91
N GLU A 78 -0.47 7.20 0.31
CA GLU A 78 0.91 7.70 0.28
C GLU A 78 0.94 9.13 -0.27
N LYS A 79 0.33 9.34 -1.45
CA LYS A 79 0.23 10.66 -2.08
C LYS A 79 -0.51 11.67 -1.21
N ASN A 80 -1.60 11.28 -0.57
CA ASN A 80 -2.34 12.15 0.35
C ASN A 80 -1.49 12.58 1.55
N LEU A 81 -0.64 11.70 2.09
CA LEU A 81 0.31 12.04 3.16
C LEU A 81 1.39 13.01 2.67
N GLU A 82 1.89 12.86 1.44
CA GLU A 82 2.82 13.79 0.81
C GLU A 82 2.20 15.18 0.60
N ASP A 83 1.03 15.24 -0.03
CA ASP A 83 0.32 16.48 -0.33
C ASP A 83 -0.04 17.27 0.95
N THR A 84 -0.33 16.56 2.05
CA THR A 84 -0.60 17.14 3.37
C THR A 84 0.64 17.32 4.25
N LYS A 85 1.85 17.03 3.73
CA LYS A 85 3.15 17.18 4.40
C LYS A 85 3.28 16.39 5.70
N MET A 86 2.59 15.25 5.82
CA MET A 86 2.65 14.36 6.98
C MET A 86 3.88 13.42 6.90
N ASN A 87 5.07 14.00 6.72
CA ASN A 87 6.32 13.28 6.41
C ASN A 87 6.69 12.18 7.42
N GLY A 88 6.40 12.39 8.71
CA GLY A 88 6.64 11.38 9.75
C GLY A 88 5.79 10.14 9.56
N HIS A 89 4.50 10.33 9.25
CA HIS A 89 3.58 9.24 8.97
C HIS A 89 3.86 8.54 7.64
N LEU A 90 4.21 9.30 6.60
CA LEU A 90 4.67 8.75 5.32
C LEU A 90 5.88 7.82 5.52
N ARG A 91 6.86 8.26 6.32
CA ARG A 91 8.02 7.43 6.67
C ARG A 91 7.61 6.16 7.40
N LEU A 92 6.68 6.23 8.36
CA LEU A 92 6.17 5.06 9.08
C LEU A 92 5.45 4.08 8.15
N LEU A 93 4.65 4.58 7.20
CA LEU A 93 3.99 3.76 6.19
C LEU A 93 5.01 3.01 5.33
N ASN A 94 6.02 3.73 4.83
CA ASN A 94 7.07 3.12 4.01
C ASN A 94 7.88 2.08 4.78
N ILE A 95 8.19 2.32 6.06
CA ILE A 95 8.85 1.34 6.92
C ILE A 95 7.95 0.11 7.13
N ALA A 96 6.66 0.32 7.41
CA ALA A 96 5.71 -0.77 7.62
C ALA A 96 5.60 -1.65 6.37
N CYS A 97 5.42 -1.05 5.18
CA CYS A 97 5.39 -1.78 3.91
C CYS A 97 6.70 -2.52 3.62
N ALA A 98 7.85 -1.84 3.79
CA ALA A 98 9.17 -2.46 3.56
C ALA A 98 9.44 -3.63 4.50
N ALA A 99 8.98 -3.56 5.75
CA ALA A 99 9.10 -4.66 6.71
C ALA A 99 8.28 -5.90 6.32
N LYS A 100 7.32 -5.77 5.38
CA LYS A 100 6.55 -6.89 4.83
C LYS A 100 7.11 -7.42 3.51
N ALA A 101 8.21 -6.85 3.01
CA ALA A 101 8.83 -7.32 1.77
C ALA A 101 9.28 -8.79 1.90
N LYS A 102 8.99 -9.57 0.86
CA LYS A 102 9.38 -10.98 0.76
C LYS A 102 10.25 -11.18 -0.47
N TRP A 103 11.25 -12.05 -0.34
CA TRP A 103 12.02 -12.48 -1.50
C TRP A 103 11.12 -13.22 -2.49
N ARG A 104 11.22 -12.87 -3.77
CA ARG A 104 10.46 -13.51 -4.84
C ARG A 104 11.23 -13.51 -6.14
N GLN A 105 10.96 -14.51 -6.98
CA GLN A 105 11.50 -14.60 -8.32
C GLN A 105 10.40 -14.31 -9.33
N VAL A 106 10.62 -13.31 -10.18
CA VAL A 106 9.73 -12.95 -11.29
C VAL A 106 10.44 -13.22 -12.60
N VAL A 107 9.80 -13.95 -13.51
CA VAL A 107 10.36 -14.29 -14.82
C VAL A 107 9.60 -13.52 -15.90
N LEU A 108 10.32 -12.66 -16.62
CA LEU A 108 9.76 -11.88 -17.73
C LEU A 108 10.23 -12.47 -19.06
N GLN A 109 9.28 -12.99 -19.84
CA GLN A 109 9.53 -13.43 -21.21
C GLN A 109 9.30 -12.28 -22.19
N LYS A 110 10.33 -11.99 -22.97
CA LYS A 110 10.27 -11.01 -24.06
C LYS A 110 9.94 -11.71 -25.37
N ALA A 111 9.11 -11.09 -26.20
CA ALA A 111 8.82 -11.59 -27.55
C ALA A 111 10.04 -11.44 -28.48
N SER A 112 10.83 -10.38 -28.30
CA SER A 112 12.10 -10.16 -29.00
C SER A 112 13.06 -9.34 -28.12
N ARG A 113 14.32 -9.18 -28.53
CA ARG A 113 15.30 -8.38 -27.77
C ARG A 113 14.91 -6.90 -27.68
N GLU A 114 14.22 -6.40 -28.70
CA GLU A 114 13.83 -5.00 -28.87
C GLU A 114 12.50 -4.69 -28.17
N SER A 115 11.73 -5.70 -27.76
CA SER A 115 10.45 -5.45 -27.10
C SER A 115 10.65 -4.67 -25.79
N PRO A 116 9.79 -3.68 -25.49
CA PRO A 116 9.85 -2.96 -24.23
C PRO A 116 9.59 -3.89 -23.05
N LEU A 117 10.04 -3.47 -21.86
CA LEU A 117 9.85 -4.20 -20.61
C LEU A 117 8.59 -3.81 -19.84
N HIS A 118 7.98 -2.66 -20.18
CA HIS A 118 6.74 -2.16 -19.57
C HIS A 118 6.81 -1.91 -18.05
N PHE A 119 8.01 -1.60 -17.54
CA PHE A 119 8.23 -1.08 -16.19
C PHE A 119 9.38 -0.07 -16.20
N SER A 120 9.40 0.82 -15.20
CA SER A 120 10.50 1.75 -14.96
C SER A 120 11.26 1.39 -13.68
N LEU A 121 12.54 1.77 -13.64
CA LEU A 121 13.42 1.56 -12.50
C LEU A 121 13.87 2.89 -11.92
N ASN A 122 14.02 2.92 -10.60
CA ASN A 122 14.61 4.02 -9.86
C ASN A 122 15.74 3.49 -8.96
N GLY A 123 16.69 4.35 -8.61
CA GLY A 123 17.85 4.00 -7.80
C GLY A 123 19.06 3.58 -8.63
N GLY A 124 19.93 2.76 -8.03
CA GLY A 124 21.23 2.40 -8.60
C GLY A 124 22.39 3.16 -7.95
N SER A 125 23.61 2.80 -8.35
CA SER A 125 24.86 3.36 -7.81
C SER A 125 24.87 4.87 -7.78
N ASP A 126 24.33 5.48 -8.83
CA ASP A 126 24.37 6.93 -9.04
C ASP A 126 23.47 7.68 -8.05
N LYS A 127 22.46 7.00 -7.49
CA LYS A 127 21.57 7.54 -6.45
C LYS A 127 21.97 7.11 -5.03
N GLY A 128 22.94 6.20 -4.88
CA GLY A 128 23.43 5.74 -3.58
C GLY A 128 22.51 4.77 -2.83
N PHE A 129 21.53 4.16 -3.51
CA PHE A 129 20.63 3.15 -2.94
C PHE A 129 20.30 2.05 -3.96
N GLY A 130 19.60 1.00 -3.49
CA GLY A 130 19.23 -0.17 -4.32
C GLY A 130 18.43 0.20 -5.58
N ILE A 131 18.28 -0.75 -6.49
CA ILE A 131 17.45 -0.57 -7.70
C ILE A 131 16.05 -1.04 -7.36
N PHE A 132 15.06 -0.18 -7.57
CA PHE A 132 13.65 -0.45 -7.26
C PHE A 132 12.78 -0.26 -8.51
N VAL A 133 11.73 -1.05 -8.63
CA VAL A 133 10.67 -0.84 -9.62
C VAL A 133 9.86 0.39 -9.23
N GLU A 134 9.86 1.41 -10.08
CA GLU A 134 9.16 2.67 -9.84
C GLU A 134 7.73 2.63 -10.35
N GLY A 135 7.50 1.99 -11.49
CA GLY A 135 6.18 1.83 -12.09
C GLY A 135 6.11 0.59 -12.98
N VAL A 136 4.92 0.01 -13.08
CA VAL A 136 4.60 -1.12 -13.95
C VAL A 136 3.35 -0.78 -14.73
N GLU A 137 3.38 -0.94 -16.05
CA GLU A 137 2.24 -0.61 -16.90
C GLU A 137 1.09 -1.62 -16.66
N PRO A 138 -0.14 -1.16 -16.32
CA PRO A 138 -1.28 -2.05 -16.12
C PRO A 138 -1.60 -2.88 -17.36
N GLY A 139 -1.86 -4.17 -17.18
CA GLY A 139 -2.19 -5.10 -18.29
C GLY A 139 -1.00 -5.50 -19.16
N SER A 140 0.22 -5.11 -18.78
CA SER A 140 1.44 -5.55 -19.47
C SER A 140 1.92 -6.93 -19.01
N LYS A 141 2.81 -7.53 -19.80
CA LYS A 141 3.50 -8.79 -19.41
C LYS A 141 4.26 -8.67 -18.08
N ALA A 142 4.72 -7.48 -17.72
CA ALA A 142 5.39 -7.26 -16.43
C ALA A 142 4.39 -7.33 -15.26
N ALA A 143 3.22 -6.73 -15.41
CA ALA A 143 2.14 -6.85 -14.44
C ALA A 143 1.64 -8.30 -14.32
N ASP A 144 1.44 -8.99 -15.45
CA ASP A 144 0.99 -10.39 -15.50
C ASP A 144 1.98 -11.34 -14.82
N ALA A 145 3.29 -11.09 -14.94
CA ALA A 145 4.32 -11.87 -14.27
C ALA A 145 4.42 -11.57 -12.76
N GLY A 146 3.66 -10.59 -12.26
CA GLY A 146 3.59 -10.24 -10.85
C GLY A 146 4.66 -9.24 -10.40
N LEU A 147 5.33 -8.53 -11.32
CA LEU A 147 6.22 -7.41 -10.96
C LEU A 147 5.38 -6.25 -10.39
N LYS A 148 5.85 -5.60 -9.33
CA LYS A 148 5.11 -4.52 -8.66
C LYS A 148 6.03 -3.35 -8.33
N ARG A 149 5.44 -2.15 -8.23
CA ARG A 149 6.14 -0.97 -7.68
C ARG A 149 6.68 -1.28 -6.28
N GLY A 150 7.88 -0.81 -5.99
CA GLY A 150 8.58 -1.06 -4.73
C GLY A 150 9.38 -2.36 -4.68
N ASP A 151 9.28 -3.24 -5.68
CA ASP A 151 10.18 -4.40 -5.78
C ASP A 151 11.63 -3.93 -5.89
N GLN A 152 12.49 -4.42 -5.01
CA GLN A 152 13.93 -4.23 -5.12
C GLN A 152 14.52 -5.32 -6.02
N VAL A 153 15.29 -4.90 -7.02
CA VAL A 153 16.07 -5.82 -7.86
C VAL A 153 17.34 -6.21 -7.11
N SER A 154 17.45 -7.49 -6.80
CA SER A 154 18.59 -8.13 -6.18
C SER A 154 19.26 -9.11 -7.16
N LYS A 155 20.58 -9.29 -7.02
CA LYS A 155 21.35 -10.32 -7.74
C LYS A 155 21.35 -11.63 -6.97
#